data_AF-A0A498P1K0-F1
#
_entry.id   AF-A0A498P1K0-F1
#
_cell.length_a   1.000
_cell.length_b   1.000
_cell.length_c   1.000
_cell.angle_alpha   90.00
_cell.angle_beta   90.00
_cell.angle_gamma   90.00
#
_symmetry.space_group_name_H-M   'P 1'
#
loop_
_entity.id
_entity.type
_entity.pdbx_description
1 polymer ?
#
loop_
_entity_poly.entity_id
_entity_poly.type
_entity_poly.pdbx_seq_one_letter_code
_entity_poly.pdbx_strand_id
1 'polypeptide(L)'
;MRQLSTKLKAQNEAADTYASLQLSAPPSEYDTLNIKRDAPKIFPSSSCTRTDVPVCFCEADGNPSPELEWHLSGRPVTNSSDTFISEERLSSTDLRSSITLHQSLTNKSTLQCVSKNTHGTASQLLHLLHVTPQESDCQQSTVLLLIILTLILVLYALTVGLGLYKMRQLSTKLKAQNEAADTYASLHLSAPPSEYDTLNIKRGDTQ
;
A
#
# COMPACT_ATOMS: atom_id res chain seq x y z
N MET A 1 -71.45 22.13 -62.54
CA MET A 1 -70.72 20.94 -63.06
C MET A 1 -69.48 21.26 -63.88
N ARG A 2 -69.50 22.19 -64.85
CA ARG A 2 -68.33 22.50 -65.70
C ARG A 2 -67.07 22.98 -64.96
N GLN A 3 -67.20 23.81 -63.92
CA GLN A 3 -66.04 24.30 -63.15
C GLN A 3 -65.36 23.25 -62.25
N LEU A 4 -66.06 22.18 -61.88
CA LEU A 4 -65.50 21.10 -61.05
C LEU A 4 -64.64 20.16 -61.91
N SER A 5 -65.07 19.93 -63.16
CA SER A 5 -64.35 19.12 -64.14
C SER A 5 -63.04 19.76 -64.60
N THR A 6 -62.99 21.08 -64.75
CA THR A 6 -61.74 21.79 -65.11
C THR A 6 -60.72 21.81 -63.97
N LYS A 7 -61.17 21.92 -62.71
CA LYS A 7 -60.29 21.79 -61.54
C LYS A 7 -59.71 20.39 -61.39
N LEU A 8 -60.53 19.36 -61.61
CA LEU A 8 -60.10 17.96 -61.55
C LEU A 8 -59.08 17.63 -62.66
N LYS A 9 -59.28 18.19 -63.87
CA LYS A 9 -58.34 18.03 -64.99
C LYS A 9 -57.00 18.71 -64.72
N ALA A 10 -57.01 19.92 -64.16
CA ALA A 10 -55.79 20.63 -63.77
C ALA A 10 -55.05 19.95 -62.61
N GLN A 11 -55.77 19.33 -61.66
CA GLN A 11 -55.15 18.54 -60.57
C GLN A 11 -54.52 17.25 -61.08
N ASN A 12 -55.15 16.55 -62.02
CA ASN A 12 -54.59 15.33 -62.60
C ASN A 12 -53.36 15.63 -63.47
N GLU A 13 -53.39 16.70 -64.28
CA GLU A 13 -52.23 17.11 -65.09
C GLU A 13 -51.04 17.55 -64.20
N ALA A 14 -51.31 18.22 -63.07
CA ALA A 14 -50.28 18.50 -62.07
C ALA A 14 -49.74 17.21 -61.44
N ALA A 15 -50.60 16.27 -61.05
CA ALA A 15 -50.20 14.99 -60.46
C ALA A 15 -49.34 14.13 -61.41
N ASP A 16 -49.68 14.10 -62.70
CA ASP A 16 -48.91 13.39 -63.74
C ASP A 16 -47.55 14.06 -63.99
N THR A 17 -47.48 15.39 -63.85
CA THR A 17 -46.22 16.14 -63.94
C THR A 17 -45.34 15.89 -62.70
N TYR A 18 -45.93 15.78 -61.50
CA TYR A 18 -45.20 15.41 -60.28
C TYR A 18 -44.69 13.96 -60.32
N ALA A 19 -45.47 13.03 -60.88
CA ALA A 19 -45.10 11.62 -61.01
C ALA A 19 -43.96 11.41 -62.02
N SER A 20 -43.89 12.22 -63.08
CA SER A 20 -42.84 12.15 -64.09
C SER A 20 -41.53 12.84 -63.67
N LEU A 21 -41.58 13.88 -62.83
CA LEU A 21 -40.40 14.53 -62.23
C LEU A 21 -39.72 13.67 -61.15
N GLN A 22 -40.43 12.74 -60.52
CA GLN A 22 -39.85 11.78 -59.56
C GLN A 22 -39.04 10.66 -60.22
N LEU A 23 -39.11 10.48 -61.55
CA LEU A 23 -38.49 9.36 -62.26
C LEU A 23 -37.09 9.66 -62.83
N SER A 24 -36.56 10.87 -62.65
CA SER A 24 -35.24 11.28 -63.15
C SER A 24 -34.28 11.78 -62.07
N ALA A 25 -34.66 11.70 -60.79
CA ALA A 25 -33.71 11.89 -59.71
C ALA A 25 -32.84 10.61 -59.62
N PRO A 26 -31.51 10.68 -59.87
CA PRO A 26 -30.63 9.57 -59.49
C PRO A 26 -30.87 9.29 -58.01
N PRO A 27 -30.87 8.01 -57.56
CA PRO A 27 -30.95 7.72 -56.15
C PRO A 27 -29.84 8.54 -55.50
N SER A 28 -30.24 9.52 -54.69
CA SER A 28 -29.32 10.28 -53.87
C SER A 28 -28.39 9.25 -53.25
N GLU A 29 -27.11 9.36 -53.59
CA GLU A 29 -26.02 8.68 -52.92
C GLU A 29 -26.04 9.21 -51.48
N TYR A 30 -27.01 8.74 -50.70
CA TYR A 30 -26.89 8.69 -49.26
C TYR A 30 -25.76 7.71 -49.06
N ASP A 31 -24.56 8.28 -48.96
CA ASP A 31 -23.41 7.59 -48.41
C ASP A 31 -23.93 6.91 -47.14
N THR A 32 -24.05 5.59 -47.21
CA THR A 32 -24.52 4.81 -46.08
C THR A 32 -23.37 4.88 -45.12
N LEU A 33 -23.37 5.90 -44.25
CA LEU A 33 -22.41 6.02 -43.17
C LEU A 33 -22.55 4.74 -42.37
N ASN A 34 -21.66 3.78 -42.64
CA ASN A 34 -21.68 2.48 -42.02
C ASN A 34 -21.35 2.72 -40.55
N ILE A 35 -22.40 2.88 -39.74
CA ILE A 35 -22.29 3.09 -38.30
C ILE A 35 -21.60 1.86 -37.74
N LYS A 36 -20.30 2.00 -37.46
CA LYS A 36 -19.47 0.94 -36.90
C LYS A 36 -19.94 0.65 -35.49
N ARG A 37 -20.49 -0.54 -35.28
CA ARG A 37 -20.91 -1.03 -33.97
C ARG A 37 -19.83 -1.90 -33.37
N ASP A 38 -19.68 -1.82 -32.06
CA ASP A 38 -18.62 -2.49 -31.33
C ASP A 38 -18.98 -2.70 -29.86
N ALA A 39 -18.33 -3.70 -29.26
CA ALA A 39 -18.43 -3.98 -27.83
C ALA A 39 -17.74 -2.86 -27.02
N PRO A 40 -18.12 -2.65 -25.75
CA PRO A 40 -17.55 -1.59 -24.96
C PRO A 40 -16.07 -1.83 -24.67
N LYS A 41 -15.32 -0.74 -24.55
CA LYS A 41 -13.92 -0.73 -24.13
C LYS A 41 -13.75 0.28 -23.00
N ILE A 42 -13.28 -0.19 -21.85
CA ILE A 42 -12.92 0.67 -20.72
C ILE A 42 -11.54 1.27 -20.96
N PHE A 43 -11.38 2.57 -20.74
CA PHE A 43 -10.11 3.26 -20.90
C PHE A 43 -9.16 3.04 -19.72
N PRO A 44 -7.84 2.99 -19.98
CA PRO A 44 -6.83 2.81 -18.93
C PRO A 44 -6.69 4.03 -17.99
N SER A 45 -7.28 5.18 -18.33
CA SER A 45 -7.41 6.34 -17.46
C SER A 45 -8.29 6.07 -16.23
N SER A 46 -9.13 5.02 -16.28
CA SER A 46 -9.98 4.58 -15.18
C SER A 46 -9.14 4.19 -13.95
N SER A 47 -9.28 4.97 -12.87
CA SER A 47 -8.41 4.89 -11.70
C SER A 47 -9.10 5.43 -10.44
N CYS A 48 -8.47 5.22 -9.27
CA CYS A 48 -8.95 5.66 -7.97
C CYS A 48 -7.98 6.64 -7.30
N THR A 49 -8.50 7.62 -6.57
CA THR A 49 -7.69 8.51 -5.73
C THR A 49 -7.16 7.76 -4.49
N ARG A 50 -5.96 8.15 -4.04
CA ARG A 50 -5.31 7.60 -2.84
C ARG A 50 -5.63 8.50 -1.64
N THR A 51 -6.87 8.49 -1.20
CA THR A 51 -7.41 9.35 -0.13
C THR A 51 -8.24 8.55 0.86
N ASP A 52 -8.49 9.11 2.05
CA ASP A 52 -9.35 8.48 3.08
C ASP A 52 -10.79 8.24 2.58
N VAL A 53 -11.25 9.14 1.70
CA VAL A 53 -12.49 9.01 0.93
C VAL A 53 -12.09 8.80 -0.53
N PRO A 54 -11.91 7.54 -0.99
CA PRO A 54 -11.47 7.28 -2.35
C PRO A 54 -12.59 7.60 -3.35
N VAL A 55 -12.19 8.28 -4.43
CA VAL A 55 -13.02 8.57 -5.60
C VAL A 55 -12.44 7.81 -6.77
N CYS A 56 -13.25 6.99 -7.43
CA CYS A 56 -12.85 6.21 -8.59
C CYS A 56 -13.62 6.65 -9.82
N PHE A 57 -12.95 6.64 -10.97
CA PHE A 57 -13.52 6.98 -12.26
C PHE A 57 -13.40 5.80 -13.21
N CYS A 58 -14.44 5.57 -14.00
CA CYS A 58 -14.47 4.59 -15.07
C CYS A 58 -15.01 5.25 -16.33
N GLU A 59 -14.22 5.22 -17.39
CA GLU A 59 -14.60 5.79 -18.69
C GLU A 59 -14.60 4.67 -19.73
N ALA A 60 -15.65 4.59 -20.53
CA ALA A 60 -15.81 3.55 -21.53
C ALA A 60 -16.49 4.05 -22.79
N ASP A 61 -15.96 3.63 -23.93
CA ASP A 61 -16.49 3.90 -25.26
C ASP A 61 -17.06 2.61 -25.87
N GLY A 62 -18.16 2.75 -26.60
CA GLY A 62 -18.73 1.67 -27.40
C GLY A 62 -19.95 2.14 -28.18
N ASN A 63 -20.25 1.46 -29.27
CA ASN A 63 -21.41 1.77 -30.11
C ASN A 63 -22.37 0.57 -30.23
N PRO A 64 -23.58 0.63 -29.63
CA PRO A 64 -24.17 1.76 -28.89
C PRO A 64 -23.46 2.11 -27.58
N SER A 65 -23.62 3.36 -27.12
CA SER A 65 -23.07 3.86 -25.84
C SER A 65 -23.38 2.88 -24.71
N PRO A 66 -22.37 2.51 -23.91
CA PRO A 66 -22.55 1.48 -22.90
C PRO A 66 -23.28 1.98 -21.66
N GLU A 67 -23.77 1.04 -20.87
CA GLU A 67 -24.17 1.22 -19.48
C GLU A 67 -22.98 0.89 -18.56
N LEU A 68 -22.77 1.69 -17.52
CA LEU A 68 -21.72 1.46 -16.53
C LEU A 68 -22.32 1.01 -15.19
N GLU A 69 -21.70 -0.01 -14.59
CA GLU A 69 -22.12 -0.59 -13.32
C GLU A 69 -20.90 -0.79 -12.41
N TRP A 70 -21.03 -0.41 -11.15
CA TRP A 70 -19.99 -0.58 -10.14
C TRP A 70 -20.25 -1.82 -9.31
N HIS A 71 -19.24 -2.68 -9.20
CA HIS A 71 -19.28 -3.89 -8.38
C HIS A 71 -18.28 -3.77 -7.25
N LEU A 72 -18.74 -3.96 -6.01
CA LEU A 72 -17.90 -4.00 -4.82
C LEU A 72 -17.90 -5.43 -4.27
N SER A 73 -16.72 -6.07 -4.28
CA SER A 73 -16.56 -7.47 -3.87
C SER A 73 -17.51 -8.42 -4.64
N GLY A 74 -17.67 -8.14 -5.94
CA GLY A 74 -18.52 -8.91 -6.86
C GLY A 74 -20.02 -8.67 -6.73
N ARG A 75 -20.45 -7.67 -5.95
CA ARG A 75 -21.86 -7.29 -5.80
C ARG A 75 -22.14 -5.93 -6.41
N PRO A 76 -23.26 -5.75 -7.11
CA PRO A 76 -23.65 -4.45 -7.66
C PRO A 76 -23.83 -3.41 -6.55
N VAL A 77 -23.38 -2.19 -6.83
CA VAL A 77 -23.47 -1.05 -5.92
C VAL A 77 -24.36 0.02 -6.53
N THR A 78 -25.26 0.55 -5.72
CA THR A 78 -26.10 1.71 -6.06
C THR A 78 -25.74 2.88 -5.15
N ASN A 79 -26.34 4.04 -5.41
CA ASN A 79 -26.29 5.17 -4.49
C ASN A 79 -26.87 4.80 -3.11
N SER A 80 -26.16 5.17 -2.04
CA SER A 80 -26.53 4.95 -0.64
C SER A 80 -25.90 6.01 0.27
N SER A 81 -26.03 5.86 1.59
CA SER A 81 -25.30 6.71 2.55
C SER A 81 -23.79 6.53 2.50
N ASP A 82 -23.31 5.34 2.10
CA ASP A 82 -21.89 4.99 2.07
C ASP A 82 -21.29 5.09 0.65
N THR A 83 -22.13 5.31 -0.37
CA THR A 83 -21.73 5.27 -1.78
C THR A 83 -22.43 6.35 -2.60
N PHE A 84 -21.65 7.14 -3.33
CA PHE A 84 -22.18 8.14 -4.26
C PHE A 84 -21.69 7.85 -5.68
N ILE A 85 -22.61 7.68 -6.63
CA ILE A 85 -22.34 7.36 -8.03
C ILE A 85 -22.91 8.47 -8.90
N SER A 86 -22.09 9.01 -9.80
CA SER A 86 -22.47 9.99 -10.81
C SER A 86 -22.01 9.54 -12.20
N GLU A 87 -22.75 9.95 -13.24
CA GLU A 87 -22.43 9.64 -14.63
C GLU A 87 -22.42 10.91 -15.50
N GLU A 88 -21.52 10.94 -16.47
CA GLU A 88 -21.29 12.03 -17.41
C GLU A 88 -21.16 11.44 -18.82
N ARG A 89 -22.05 11.84 -19.74
CA ARG A 89 -21.94 11.48 -21.16
C ARG A 89 -20.95 12.43 -21.82
N LEU A 90 -19.85 11.89 -22.34
CA LEU A 90 -18.80 12.66 -23.02
C LEU A 90 -19.08 12.77 -24.53
N SER A 91 -19.72 11.74 -25.11
CA SER A 91 -20.13 11.72 -26.52
C SER A 91 -21.37 10.81 -26.73
N SER A 92 -21.72 10.52 -27.99
CA SER A 92 -22.78 9.57 -28.32
C SER A 92 -22.39 8.11 -28.10
N THR A 93 -21.11 7.80 -27.90
CA THR A 93 -20.57 6.45 -27.67
C THR A 93 -19.79 6.34 -26.36
N ASP A 94 -19.40 7.48 -25.79
CA ASP A 94 -18.50 7.56 -24.63
C ASP A 94 -19.24 8.00 -23.35
N LEU A 95 -19.02 7.24 -22.27
CA LEU A 95 -19.65 7.43 -20.97
C LEU A 95 -18.59 7.33 -19.86
N ARG A 96 -18.63 8.28 -18.92
CA ARG A 96 -17.82 8.28 -17.71
C ARG A 96 -18.68 8.17 -16.47
N SER A 97 -18.34 7.25 -15.58
CA SER A 97 -18.95 7.11 -14.25
C SER A 97 -17.91 7.39 -13.16
N SER A 98 -18.37 8.00 -12.07
CA SER A 98 -17.57 8.30 -10.88
C SER A 98 -18.24 7.68 -9.67
N ILE A 99 -17.47 7.01 -8.80
CA ILE A 99 -17.97 6.49 -7.52
C ILE A 99 -17.12 7.01 -6.36
N THR A 100 -17.77 7.50 -5.32
CA THR A 100 -17.17 7.83 -4.02
C THR A 100 -17.58 6.78 -2.99
N LEU A 101 -16.61 6.22 -2.28
CA LEU A 101 -16.83 5.19 -1.26
C LEU A 101 -16.49 5.74 0.13
N HIS A 102 -17.32 5.45 1.12
CA HIS A 102 -17.02 5.74 2.52
C HIS A 102 -15.95 4.79 3.07
N GLN A 103 -15.16 5.27 4.05
CA GLN A 103 -14.01 4.54 4.62
C GLN A 103 -14.34 3.12 5.13
N SER A 104 -15.58 2.89 5.58
CA SER A 104 -16.06 1.59 6.06
C SER A 104 -16.01 0.51 4.98
N LEU A 105 -16.16 0.88 3.71
CA LEU A 105 -16.22 -0.04 2.57
C LEU A 105 -14.85 -0.34 1.95
N THR A 106 -13.85 0.51 2.20
CA THR A 106 -12.55 0.47 1.53
C THR A 106 -11.63 -0.64 2.04
N ASN A 107 -11.73 -1.01 3.32
CA ASN A 107 -10.69 -1.78 4.02
C ASN A 107 -10.46 -3.22 3.52
N LYS A 108 -11.38 -3.81 2.74
CA LYS A 108 -11.28 -5.20 2.25
C LYS A 108 -11.92 -5.46 0.89
N SER A 109 -12.32 -4.40 0.18
CA SER A 109 -13.20 -4.57 -0.98
C SER A 109 -12.44 -4.36 -2.28
N THR A 110 -12.73 -5.21 -3.27
CA THR A 110 -12.26 -5.03 -4.64
C THR A 110 -13.32 -4.28 -5.44
N LEU A 111 -12.99 -3.11 -5.96
CA LEU A 111 -13.89 -2.35 -6.82
C LEU A 111 -13.69 -2.77 -8.27
N GLN A 112 -14.77 -3.00 -8.98
CA GLN A 112 -14.78 -3.34 -10.39
C GLN A 112 -15.77 -2.43 -11.11
N CYS A 113 -15.36 -1.92 -12.27
CA CYS A 113 -16.28 -1.28 -13.20
C CYS A 113 -16.65 -2.30 -14.28
N VAL A 114 -17.94 -2.40 -14.58
CA VAL A 114 -18.51 -3.23 -15.64
C VAL A 114 -19.16 -2.31 -16.66
N SER A 115 -18.82 -2.48 -17.93
CA SER A 115 -19.37 -1.73 -19.05
C SER A 115 -20.09 -2.68 -19.99
N LYS A 116 -21.32 -2.37 -20.39
CA LYS A 116 -22.17 -3.29 -21.17
C LYS A 116 -22.92 -2.56 -22.27
N ASN A 117 -22.98 -3.18 -23.45
CA ASN A 117 -23.90 -2.80 -24.51
C ASN A 117 -24.46 -4.04 -25.22
N THR A 118 -25.20 -3.86 -26.32
CA THR A 118 -25.80 -4.96 -27.09
C THR A 118 -24.79 -5.86 -27.79
N HIS A 119 -23.52 -5.45 -27.89
CA HIS A 119 -22.45 -6.17 -28.59
C HIS A 119 -21.44 -6.83 -27.65
N GLY A 120 -21.48 -6.53 -26.36
CA GLY A 120 -20.61 -7.22 -25.40
C GLY A 120 -20.55 -6.58 -24.02
N THR A 121 -19.55 -7.02 -23.27
CA THR A 121 -19.28 -6.55 -21.91
C THR A 121 -17.77 -6.47 -21.71
N ALA A 122 -17.33 -5.39 -21.08
CA ALA A 122 -15.96 -5.22 -20.62
C ALA A 122 -15.98 -5.00 -19.10
N SER A 123 -14.91 -5.39 -18.43
CA SER A 123 -14.79 -5.16 -16.99
C SER A 123 -13.36 -4.84 -16.61
N GLN A 124 -13.17 -3.91 -15.69
CA GLN A 124 -11.86 -3.54 -15.18
C GLN A 124 -11.89 -3.54 -13.65
N LEU A 125 -10.91 -4.20 -13.05
CA LEU A 125 -10.67 -4.16 -11.62
C LEU A 125 -9.90 -2.88 -11.28
N LEU A 126 -10.38 -2.11 -10.30
CA LEU A 126 -9.69 -0.93 -9.78
C LEU A 126 -9.17 -1.22 -8.38
N HIS A 127 -7.88 -1.00 -8.18
CA HIS A 127 -7.26 -1.16 -6.88
C HIS A 127 -7.59 0.06 -6.00
N LEU A 128 -8.34 -0.18 -4.93
CA LEU A 128 -8.52 0.80 -3.85
C LEU A 128 -7.20 0.91 -3.10
N LEU A 129 -6.43 1.94 -3.43
CA LEU A 129 -5.17 2.24 -2.77
C LEU A 129 -5.51 2.90 -1.43
N HIS A 130 -5.69 2.07 -0.40
CA HIS A 130 -5.83 2.55 0.97
C HIS A 130 -4.54 3.29 1.36
N VAL A 131 -4.68 4.56 1.73
CA VAL A 131 -3.69 5.20 2.59
C VAL A 131 -3.94 4.59 3.95
N THR A 132 -3.24 3.50 4.27
CA THR A 132 -3.01 3.22 5.68
C THR A 132 -2.42 4.50 6.25
N PRO A 133 -2.87 5.04 7.40
CA PRO A 133 -2.00 5.94 8.14
C PRO A 133 -0.69 5.16 8.24
N GLN A 134 0.31 5.63 7.51
CA GLN A 134 1.66 5.13 7.65
C GLN A 134 1.99 5.57 9.07
N GLU A 135 1.66 4.72 10.05
CA GLU A 135 2.42 4.61 11.28
C GLU A 135 3.85 4.66 10.79
N SER A 136 4.43 5.83 10.99
CA SER A 136 5.59 6.33 10.30
C SER A 136 6.61 5.20 10.26
N ASP A 137 7.05 4.77 9.09
CA ASP A 137 8.17 3.84 8.97
C ASP A 137 9.45 4.44 9.62
N CYS A 138 9.42 5.75 9.88
CA CYS A 138 10.36 6.46 10.75
C CYS A 138 10.20 6.20 12.27
N GLN A 139 8.98 5.91 12.76
CA GLN A 139 8.70 5.70 14.18
C GLN A 139 9.15 4.31 14.66
N GLN A 140 9.00 3.28 13.81
CA GLN A 140 9.51 1.94 14.11
C GLN A 140 11.05 1.91 14.18
N SER A 141 11.72 2.67 13.29
CA SER A 141 13.20 2.75 13.24
C SER A 141 13.79 3.51 14.43
N THR A 142 13.15 4.61 14.87
CA THR A 142 13.62 5.39 16.03
C THR A 142 13.46 4.63 17.34
N VAL A 143 12.33 3.95 17.56
CA VAL A 143 12.11 3.13 18.77
C VAL A 143 13.13 2.00 18.86
N LEU A 144 13.42 1.32 17.75
CA LEU A 144 14.43 0.26 17.71
C LEU A 144 15.84 0.78 18.06
N LEU A 145 16.23 1.94 17.52
CA LEU A 145 17.51 2.57 17.83
C LEU A 145 17.61 2.95 19.32
N LEU A 146 16.54 3.50 19.91
CA LEU A 146 16.52 3.84 21.34
C LEU A 146 16.67 2.59 22.21
N ILE A 147 16.00 1.49 21.88
CA ILE A 147 16.14 0.21 22.61
C ILE A 147 17.59 -0.28 22.55
N ILE A 148 18.22 -0.27 21.36
CA ILE A 148 19.61 -0.69 21.20
C ILE A 148 20.56 0.18 22.05
N LEU A 149 20.39 1.50 22.02
CA LEU A 149 21.21 2.42 22.82
C LEU A 149 21.05 2.17 24.33
N THR A 150 19.83 1.92 24.82
CA THR A 150 19.60 1.61 26.23
C THR A 150 20.25 0.28 26.64
N LEU A 151 20.17 -0.76 25.79
CA LEU A 151 20.81 -2.05 26.06
C LEU A 151 22.33 -1.92 26.14
N ILE A 152 22.95 -1.13 25.24
CA ILE A 152 24.39 -0.89 25.26
C ILE A 152 24.81 -0.18 26.55
N LEU A 153 24.07 0.85 26.97
CA LEU A 153 24.37 1.58 28.22
C LEU A 153 24.24 0.69 29.46
N VAL A 154 23.22 -0.19 29.50
CA VAL A 154 23.04 -1.16 30.59
C VAL A 154 24.19 -2.16 30.62
N LEU A 155 24.57 -2.73 29.47
CA LEU A 155 25.70 -3.67 29.38
C LEU A 155 27.02 -2.99 29.77
N TYR A 156 27.24 -1.75 29.36
CA TYR A 156 28.40 -0.98 29.75
C TYR A 156 28.43 -0.73 31.28
N ALA A 157 27.31 -0.32 31.88
CA ALA A 157 27.22 -0.13 33.32
C ALA A 157 27.47 -1.44 34.09
N LEU A 158 26.99 -2.58 33.59
CA LEU A 158 27.24 -3.90 34.19
C LEU A 158 28.71 -4.30 34.10
N THR A 159 29.36 -4.10 32.95
CA THR A 159 30.78 -4.43 32.77
C THR A 159 31.69 -3.55 33.62
N VAL A 160 31.43 -2.23 33.69
CA VAL A 160 32.14 -1.30 34.58
C VAL A 160 31.87 -1.63 36.04
N GLY A 161 30.61 -1.88 36.42
CA GLY A 161 30.24 -2.26 37.78
C GLY A 161 30.92 -3.55 38.24
N LEU A 162 30.93 -4.58 37.39
CA LEU A 162 31.61 -5.84 37.66
C LEU A 162 33.13 -5.67 37.72
N GLY A 163 33.70 -4.84 36.83
CA GLY A 163 35.11 -4.48 36.84
C GLY A 163 35.52 -3.76 38.13
N LEU A 164 34.77 -2.74 38.55
CA LEU A 164 34.99 -2.02 39.81
C LEU A 164 34.81 -2.94 41.02
N TYR A 165 33.82 -3.82 40.99
CA TYR A 165 33.61 -4.84 42.02
C TYR A 165 34.83 -5.76 42.13
N LYS A 166 35.34 -6.28 41.00
CA LYS A 166 36.52 -7.14 40.96
C LYS A 166 37.79 -6.38 41.38
N MET A 167 37.96 -5.12 40.98
CA MET A 167 39.09 -4.28 41.39
C MET A 167 39.08 -4.00 42.88
N ARG A 168 37.91 -3.67 43.47
CA ARG A 168 37.76 -3.53 44.92
C ARG A 168 38.02 -4.86 45.63
N GLN A 169 37.52 -5.96 45.09
CA GLN A 169 37.77 -7.29 45.62
C GLN A 169 39.27 -7.64 45.60
N LEU A 170 39.99 -7.30 44.54
CA LEU A 170 41.42 -7.58 44.42
C LEU A 170 42.25 -6.65 45.31
N SER A 171 41.87 -5.37 45.39
CA SER A 171 42.52 -4.38 46.26
C SER A 171 42.35 -4.73 47.75
N THR A 172 41.15 -5.16 48.16
CA THR A 172 40.91 -5.62 49.54
C THR A 172 41.70 -6.90 49.86
N LYS A 173 41.78 -7.85 48.91
CA LYS A 173 42.62 -9.05 49.05
C LYS A 173 44.12 -8.72 49.10
N LEU A 174 44.60 -7.80 48.26
CA LEU A 174 46.00 -7.36 48.23
C LEU A 174 46.37 -6.64 49.53
N LYS A 175 45.49 -5.78 50.04
CA LYS A 175 45.68 -5.11 51.33
C LYS A 175 45.81 -6.13 52.47
N ALA A 176 44.93 -7.13 52.52
CA ALA A 176 45.01 -8.19 53.53
C ALA A 176 46.29 -9.04 53.41
N GLN A 177 46.79 -9.29 52.19
CA GLN A 177 48.07 -9.99 52.00
C GLN A 177 49.29 -9.15 52.38
N ASN A 178 49.29 -7.85 52.06
CA ASN A 178 50.37 -6.94 52.45
C ASN A 178 50.44 -6.79 53.98
N GLU A 179 49.29 -6.64 54.65
CA GLU A 179 49.23 -6.60 56.12
C GLU A 179 49.75 -7.91 56.76
N ALA A 180 49.44 -9.07 56.17
CA ALA A 180 49.97 -10.35 56.63
C ALA A 180 51.49 -10.50 56.40
N ALA A 181 52.00 -10.01 55.26
CA ALA A 181 53.42 -10.04 54.92
C ALA A 181 54.26 -9.16 55.87
N ASP A 182 53.78 -7.94 56.18
CA ASP A 182 54.45 -7.01 57.11
C ASP A 182 54.47 -7.55 58.54
N THR A 183 53.38 -8.23 58.96
CA THR A 183 53.31 -8.89 60.28
C THR A 183 54.32 -10.04 60.39
N TYR A 184 54.47 -10.86 59.34
CA TYR A 184 55.45 -11.95 59.31
C TYR A 184 56.89 -11.43 59.30
N ALA A 185 57.17 -10.38 58.52
CA ALA A 185 58.49 -9.74 58.48
C ALA A 185 58.91 -9.18 59.85
N SER A 186 57.95 -8.63 60.61
CA SER A 186 58.19 -8.09 61.96
C SER A 186 58.44 -9.18 63.00
N LEU A 187 57.72 -10.31 62.93
CA LEU A 187 57.95 -11.48 63.80
C LEU A 187 59.33 -12.10 63.58
N HIS A 188 59.78 -12.18 62.32
CA HIS A 188 61.09 -12.75 61.97
C HIS A 188 62.26 -11.88 62.48
N LEU A 189 62.05 -10.58 62.68
CA LEU A 189 63.04 -9.66 63.25
C LEU A 189 63.06 -9.68 64.78
N SER A 190 61.97 -10.12 65.40
CA SER A 190 61.79 -10.20 66.87
C SER A 190 62.19 -11.55 67.45
N ALA A 191 62.34 -12.56 66.61
CA ALA A 191 62.73 -13.90 67.03
C ALA A 191 64.20 -13.88 67.47
N PRO A 192 64.52 -14.23 68.74
CA PRO A 192 65.90 -14.41 69.15
C PRO A 192 66.53 -15.53 68.28
N PRO A 193 67.84 -15.43 67.94
CA PRO A 193 68.49 -16.44 67.14
C PRO A 193 68.35 -17.79 67.86
N SER A 194 67.65 -18.75 67.26
CA SER A 194 67.65 -20.12 67.75
C SER A 194 69.04 -20.69 67.48
N GLU A 195 69.86 -20.67 68.52
CA GLU A 195 71.10 -21.42 68.62
C GLU A 195 70.75 -22.91 68.63
N TYR A 196 70.62 -23.50 67.43
CA TYR A 196 70.71 -24.95 67.28
C TYR A 196 72.17 -25.27 67.00
N ASP A 197 72.87 -25.71 68.05
CA ASP A 197 74.15 -26.35 67.94
C ASP A 197 74.04 -27.54 66.98
N THR A 198 74.82 -27.49 65.90
CA THR A 198 75.08 -28.67 65.08
C THR A 198 75.94 -29.60 65.91
N LEU A 199 75.31 -30.63 66.49
CA LEU A 199 76.00 -31.75 67.13
C LEU A 199 76.88 -32.46 66.08
N ASN A 200 78.14 -32.02 66.01
CA ASN A 200 79.19 -32.73 65.32
C ASN A 200 79.42 -34.05 66.07
N ILE A 201 78.81 -35.12 65.57
CA ILE A 201 79.10 -36.49 66.01
C ILE A 201 80.54 -36.79 65.60
N LYS A 202 81.47 -36.58 66.53
CA LYS A 202 82.80 -37.18 66.49
C LYS A 202 82.59 -38.69 66.69
N ARG A 203 82.59 -39.43 65.57
CA ARG A 203 82.82 -40.88 65.60
C ARG A 203 84.27 -41.09 66.01
N GLY A 204 84.50 -41.23 67.32
CA GLY A 204 85.71 -41.85 67.81
C GLY A 204 85.58 -43.34 67.59
N ASP A 205 86.56 -43.94 66.93
CA ASP A 205 86.94 -45.32 67.22
C ASP A 205 88.45 -45.36 67.34
N THR A 206 88.84 -45.84 68.51
CA THR A 206 90.18 -46.21 68.93
C THR A 206 90.31 -47.68 68.57
N GLN A 207 91.28 -48.04 67.71
CA GLN A 207 92.26 -49.13 67.91
C GLN A 207 93.18 -49.24 66.69
#